data_AF-A0AB73KNS5-F1
#
_entry.id   AF-A0AB73KNS5-F1
#
_cell.length_a   1.000
_cell.length_b   1.000
_cell.length_c   1.000
_cell.angle_alpha   90.00
_cell.angle_beta   90.00
_cell.angle_gamma   90.00
#
_symmetry.space_group_name_H-M   'P 1'
#
loop_
_entity.id
_entity.type
_entity.pdbx_description
1 polymer ?
#
loop_
_entity_poly.entity_id
_entity_poly.type
_entity_poly.pdbx_seq_one_letter_code
_entity_poly.pdbx_strand_id
1 'polypeptide(L)'
;MDWYPDAGEASLFRTTLRFATGMAPPVSGSRWYRDTGRHDIQPDLVAAGWPPGPEFTARTKSEQTTRRAGRAAWLGIPLLLNLISNAGGAPGSPFGDVALRGDPQDPENEVEDFPVMWAAPGTVARTLPWQLDPSRRAKGYRTDAVVTDRRLVVLGITSVTAPADVLWEAPRESIARAERREYAETKADLLITFADGSWVRMSAGSADNAAKVVQHLNGTVRTLTDDQLTGGQRERVARFVAELPPNAEAPAFTVLPSGIVRVEARVPAKLGKGLFETHTILMDDAGAPAAPRPGDL
;
A
#
# COMPACT_ATOMS: atom_id res chain seq x y z
N MET A 1 -0.93 21.01 3.43
CA MET A 1 -1.25 19.76 2.72
C MET A 1 -1.88 20.16 1.39
N ASP A 2 -1.10 20.74 0.48
CA ASP A 2 -1.73 21.46 -0.64
C ASP A 2 -1.01 21.14 -1.94
N TRP A 3 -1.41 20.01 -2.52
CA TRP A 3 -1.26 19.70 -3.93
C TRP A 3 -2.66 19.46 -4.47
N TYR A 4 -2.93 20.03 -5.64
CA TYR A 4 -4.21 19.94 -6.33
C TYR A 4 -3.98 19.44 -7.76
N PRO A 5 -4.90 18.63 -8.31
CA PRO A 5 -4.79 18.17 -9.69
C PRO A 5 -4.93 19.36 -10.66
N ASP A 6 -4.50 19.15 -11.90
CA ASP A 6 -4.63 20.16 -12.96
C ASP A 6 -6.10 20.44 -13.29
N ALA A 7 -6.37 21.55 -13.97
CA ALA A 7 -7.73 21.87 -14.41
C ALA A 7 -8.31 20.74 -15.27
N GLY A 8 -9.45 20.20 -14.84
CA GLY A 8 -10.14 19.08 -15.50
C GLY A 8 -9.55 17.70 -15.22
N GLU A 9 -8.64 17.57 -14.26
CA GLU A 9 -8.16 16.30 -13.70
C GLU A 9 -8.82 16.05 -12.34
N ALA A 10 -9.31 14.83 -12.12
CA ALA A 10 -9.98 14.45 -10.88
C ALA A 10 -9.02 13.64 -9.98
N SER A 11 -8.83 14.10 -8.74
CA SER A 11 -8.15 13.31 -7.70
C SER A 11 -9.09 12.21 -7.22
N LEU A 12 -8.74 10.94 -7.48
CA LEU A 12 -9.59 9.79 -7.14
C LEU A 12 -9.28 9.27 -5.74
N PHE A 13 -7.99 9.17 -5.40
CA PHE A 13 -7.56 8.66 -4.11
C PHE A 13 -6.19 9.18 -3.73
N ARG A 14 -6.01 9.53 -2.45
CA ARG A 14 -4.71 9.91 -1.88
C ARG A 14 -4.41 9.09 -0.65
N THR A 15 -3.22 8.51 -0.59
CA THR A 15 -2.76 7.74 0.57
C THR A 15 -1.24 7.81 0.74
N THR A 16 -0.73 7.44 1.91
CA THR A 16 0.71 7.27 2.10
C THR A 16 1.21 6.11 1.23
N LEU A 17 2.36 6.28 0.58
CA LEU A 17 3.00 5.25 -0.23
C LEU A 17 4.51 5.22 0.04
N ARG A 18 5.09 4.04 0.20
CA ARG A 18 6.54 3.85 0.38
C ARG A 18 6.96 2.51 -0.19
N PHE A 19 8.25 2.29 -0.45
CA PHE A 19 8.72 0.93 -0.73
C PHE A 19 8.35 -0.02 0.40
N ALA A 20 7.90 -1.22 0.04
CA ALA A 20 7.58 -2.29 0.97
C ALA A 20 8.81 -2.69 1.79
N THR A 21 8.63 -3.55 2.79
CA THR A 21 9.73 -4.02 3.63
C THR A 21 9.61 -5.52 3.85
N GLY A 22 10.71 -6.24 3.69
CA GLY A 22 10.73 -7.68 3.88
C GLY A 22 10.30 -8.06 5.30
N MET A 23 9.46 -9.08 5.39
CA MET A 23 8.87 -9.54 6.66
C MET A 23 9.35 -10.94 7.06
N ALA A 24 9.66 -11.79 6.07
CA ALA A 24 10.15 -13.14 6.33
C ALA A 24 11.50 -13.10 7.05
N PRO A 25 11.81 -14.06 7.94
CA PRO A 25 13.05 -14.03 8.73
C PRO A 25 14.34 -13.78 7.93
N PRO A 26 14.56 -14.41 6.75
CA PRO A 26 15.79 -14.21 5.97
C PRO A 26 15.93 -12.79 5.41
N VAL A 27 14.83 -12.14 5.07
CA VAL A 27 14.78 -10.85 4.37
C VAL A 27 14.24 -9.72 5.26
N SER A 28 14.03 -9.99 6.55
CA SER A 28 13.33 -9.07 7.44
C SER A 28 14.04 -7.72 7.56
N GLY A 29 13.33 -6.65 7.19
CA GLY A 29 13.84 -5.28 7.13
C GLY A 29 14.47 -4.88 5.80
N SER A 30 14.62 -5.83 4.87
CA SER A 30 15.33 -5.61 3.60
C SER A 30 14.45 -4.94 2.55
N ARG A 31 15.10 -4.17 1.68
CA ARG A 31 14.54 -3.55 0.48
C ARG A 31 15.58 -3.63 -0.62
N TRP A 32 15.51 -4.67 -1.44
CA TRP A 32 16.47 -4.84 -2.53
C TRP A 32 15.97 -4.19 -3.82
N TYR A 33 16.91 -3.71 -4.62
CA TYR A 33 16.65 -3.16 -5.93
C TYR A 33 17.31 -4.10 -6.94
N ARG A 34 16.52 -4.69 -7.84
CA ARG A 34 17.01 -5.74 -8.75
C ARG A 34 16.86 -5.33 -10.22
N ASP A 35 17.78 -5.79 -11.06
CA ASP A 35 17.55 -5.84 -12.51
C ASP A 35 16.80 -7.13 -12.90
N THR A 36 16.61 -7.33 -14.21
CA THR A 36 15.96 -8.53 -14.77
C THR A 36 16.76 -9.83 -14.58
N GLY A 37 18.04 -9.73 -14.19
CA GLY A 37 18.92 -10.84 -13.87
C GLY A 37 19.12 -11.07 -12.37
N ARG A 38 18.32 -10.41 -11.50
CA ARG A 38 18.47 -10.42 -10.03
C ARG A 38 19.77 -9.79 -9.50
N HIS A 39 20.51 -9.05 -10.31
CA HIS A 39 21.67 -8.30 -9.82
C HIS A 39 21.21 -7.10 -9.00
N ASP A 40 21.95 -6.76 -7.95
CA ASP A 40 21.69 -5.54 -7.17
C ASP A 40 22.01 -4.30 -8.01
N ILE A 41 21.02 -3.43 -8.17
CA ILE A 41 21.12 -2.18 -8.95
C ILE A 41 21.26 -0.95 -8.06
N GLN A 42 21.43 -1.12 -6.74
CA GLN A 42 21.69 -0.01 -5.83
C GLN A 42 22.88 0.86 -6.26
N PRO A 43 24.02 0.33 -6.75
CA PRO A 43 25.12 1.15 -7.26
C PRO A 43 24.70 2.04 -8.44
N ASP A 44 23.91 1.51 -9.39
CA ASP A 44 23.39 2.26 -10.53
C ASP A 44 22.47 3.41 -10.07
N LEU A 45 21.59 3.13 -9.12
CA LEU A 45 20.66 4.13 -8.57
C LEU A 45 21.41 5.25 -7.87
N VAL A 46 22.46 4.93 -7.11
CA VAL A 46 23.33 5.92 -6.46
C VAL A 46 24.08 6.76 -7.50
N ALA A 47 24.60 6.13 -8.56
CA ALA A 47 25.23 6.85 -9.68
C ALA A 47 24.24 7.78 -10.40
N ALA A 48 22.95 7.42 -10.43
CA ALA A 48 21.87 8.25 -10.97
C ALA A 48 21.34 9.32 -9.99
N GLY A 49 21.99 9.51 -8.83
CA GLY A 49 21.68 10.58 -7.89
C GLY A 49 20.88 10.18 -6.65
N TRP A 50 20.61 8.88 -6.44
CA TRP A 50 20.07 8.42 -5.16
C TRP A 50 21.13 8.60 -4.05
N PRO A 51 20.76 9.07 -2.84
CA PRO A 51 21.65 9.02 -1.68
C PRO A 51 22.08 7.58 -1.42
N PRO A 52 23.28 7.30 -0.86
CA PRO A 52 23.65 5.95 -0.43
C PRO A 52 22.60 5.35 0.52
N GLY A 53 22.40 4.03 0.42
CA GLY A 53 21.43 3.31 1.23
C GLY A 53 22.06 2.14 1.98
N PRO A 54 21.29 1.47 2.85
CA PRO A 54 21.75 0.24 3.48
C PRO A 54 22.07 -0.82 2.42
N GLU A 55 23.16 -1.55 2.61
CA GLU A 55 23.40 -2.80 1.93
C GLU A 55 22.68 -3.91 2.70
N PHE A 56 21.99 -4.78 1.98
CA PHE A 56 21.25 -5.89 2.55
C PHE A 56 21.84 -7.20 2.06
N THR A 57 22.13 -8.11 2.99
CA THR A 57 22.49 -9.49 2.68
C THR A 57 21.40 -10.41 3.23
N ALA A 58 21.05 -11.44 2.47
CA ALA A 58 20.08 -12.43 2.93
C ALA A 58 20.66 -13.08 4.19
N ARG A 59 19.92 -13.07 5.29
CA ARG A 59 20.43 -13.64 6.54
C ARG A 59 20.59 -15.14 6.37
N THR A 60 21.80 -15.62 6.58
CA THR A 60 22.09 -17.06 6.52
C THR A 60 21.38 -17.79 7.64
N LYS A 61 21.06 -19.08 7.45
CA LYS A 61 20.38 -19.90 8.47
C LYS A 61 21.14 -19.92 9.82
N SER A 62 22.46 -19.72 9.83
CA SER A 62 23.30 -19.69 11.04
C SER A 62 23.14 -18.40 11.85
N GLU A 63 23.00 -17.24 11.20
CA GLU A 63 22.82 -15.93 11.86
C GLU A 63 21.44 -15.79 12.53
N GLN A 64 20.46 -16.57 12.10
CA GLN A 64 19.12 -16.62 12.70
C GLN A 64 19.13 -17.24 14.11
N THR A 65 20.10 -18.10 14.42
CA THR A 65 20.24 -18.78 15.72
C THR A 65 20.78 -17.84 16.80
N THR A 66 21.67 -16.91 16.46
CA THR A 66 22.35 -16.03 17.42
C THR A 66 21.42 -14.98 18.03
N ARG A 67 20.42 -14.49 17.28
CA ARG A 67 19.41 -13.56 17.83
C ARG A 67 18.31 -14.25 18.65
N ARG A 68 18.09 -15.56 18.47
CA ARG A 68 17.20 -16.34 19.36
C ARG A 68 17.79 -16.47 20.77
N ALA A 69 19.12 -16.64 20.89
CA ALA A 69 19.79 -16.64 22.20
C ALA A 69 19.71 -15.27 22.91
N GLY A 70 19.85 -14.17 22.16
CA GLY A 70 19.81 -12.81 22.73
C GLY A 70 18.44 -12.35 23.21
N ARG A 71 17.34 -12.84 22.61
CA ARG A 71 15.96 -12.51 23.06
C ARG A 71 15.42 -13.49 24.13
N ALA A 72 15.90 -14.72 24.17
CA ALA A 72 15.52 -15.70 25.20
C ALA A 72 16.13 -15.38 26.58
N ALA A 73 17.19 -14.58 26.65
CA ALA A 73 17.80 -14.19 27.92
C ALA A 73 16.93 -13.25 28.80
N TRP A 74 15.86 -12.65 28.26
CA TRP A 74 14.97 -11.75 29.01
C TRP A 74 13.67 -12.38 29.52
N LEU A 75 13.32 -13.58 29.05
CA LEU A 75 12.10 -14.28 29.47
C LEU A 75 12.50 -15.72 29.75
N GLY A 76 12.86 -15.99 31.01
CA GLY A 76 13.30 -17.30 31.49
C GLY A 76 12.20 -18.36 31.36
N ILE A 77 12.05 -18.93 30.18
CA ILE A 77 11.19 -20.09 29.93
C ILE A 77 12.07 -21.19 29.31
N PRO A 78 12.24 -22.34 29.99
CA PRO A 78 13.05 -23.45 29.48
C PRO A 78 12.38 -24.11 28.28
N LEU A 79 13.16 -24.34 27.23
CA LEU A 79 12.73 -24.94 25.97
C LEU A 79 12.79 -26.47 26.09
N LEU A 80 11.65 -27.12 26.32
CA LEU A 80 11.53 -28.58 26.25
C LEU A 80 11.19 -29.01 24.82
N LEU A 81 12.15 -29.68 24.18
CA LEU A 81 11.99 -30.32 22.88
C LEU A 81 11.36 -31.71 23.07
N ASN A 82 10.22 -31.95 22.42
CA ASN A 82 9.76 -33.31 22.14
C ASN A 82 9.31 -33.41 20.69
N LEU A 83 9.91 -34.37 19.98
CA LEU A 83 9.71 -34.64 18.56
C LEU A 83 9.06 -36.03 18.47
N ILE A 84 7.76 -36.09 18.19
CA ILE A 84 7.07 -37.34 17.84
C ILE A 84 6.12 -37.06 16.68
N SER A 85 6.32 -37.80 15.60
CA SER A 85 5.49 -37.87 14.40
C SER A 85 4.26 -38.75 14.61
N ASN A 86 3.08 -38.37 14.09
CA ASN A 86 2.15 -39.24 13.36
C ASN A 86 0.91 -38.50 12.82
N ALA A 87 0.31 -39.13 11.80
CA ALA A 87 -0.78 -38.73 10.93
C ALA A 87 -2.09 -38.27 11.61
N GLY A 88 -2.83 -37.40 10.91
CA GLY A 88 -4.18 -36.95 11.28
C GLY A 88 -4.18 -35.51 11.81
N GLY A 89 -4.83 -34.60 11.09
CA GLY A 89 -4.74 -33.15 11.34
C GLY A 89 -5.11 -32.72 12.76
N ALA A 90 -4.22 -31.93 13.38
CA ALA A 90 -4.42 -30.67 14.13
C ALA A 90 -3.08 -30.31 14.85
N PRO A 91 -3.01 -29.20 15.58
CA PRO A 91 -2.39 -27.92 15.24
C PRO A 91 -0.95 -27.74 15.76
N GLY A 92 -0.24 -26.74 15.23
CA GLY A 92 0.89 -26.10 15.92
C GLY A 92 2.27 -26.64 15.52
N SER A 93 2.85 -26.00 14.52
CA SER A 93 4.27 -26.11 14.22
C SER A 93 5.11 -25.51 15.37
N PRO A 94 6.24 -26.13 15.77
CA PRO A 94 7.17 -25.53 16.74
C PRO A 94 7.89 -24.29 16.18
N PHE A 95 7.68 -23.99 14.91
CA PHE A 95 7.94 -22.70 14.30
C PHE A 95 6.71 -21.84 14.49
N GLY A 96 6.67 -21.11 15.62
CA GLY A 96 5.51 -20.34 16.06
C GLY A 96 4.70 -19.77 14.91
N ASP A 97 3.45 -20.24 14.81
CA ASP A 97 2.44 -19.67 13.95
C ASP A 97 2.29 -18.20 14.32
N VAL A 98 2.96 -17.32 13.57
CA VAL A 98 2.50 -15.94 13.46
C VAL A 98 1.32 -16.01 12.52
N ALA A 99 0.18 -16.47 13.02
CA ALA A 99 -1.11 -16.55 12.31
C ALA A 99 -1.60 -15.20 11.73
N LEU A 100 -0.83 -14.13 11.89
CA LEU A 100 -1.03 -12.81 11.31
C LEU A 100 -0.38 -12.65 9.92
N ARG A 101 0.53 -13.55 9.52
CA ARG A 101 1.21 -13.53 8.22
C ARG A 101 0.45 -14.51 7.33
N GLY A 102 -0.18 -14.03 6.26
CA GLY A 102 -0.74 -14.94 5.25
C GLY A 102 0.32 -15.88 4.68
N ASP A 103 -0.07 -16.77 3.78
CA ASP A 103 0.92 -17.60 3.07
C ASP A 103 1.69 -16.76 2.05
N PRO A 104 3.01 -17.00 1.85
CA PRO A 104 3.76 -16.39 0.76
C PRO A 104 3.10 -16.72 -0.58
N GLN A 105 2.85 -15.68 -1.37
CA GLN A 105 2.26 -15.77 -2.71
C GLN A 105 3.35 -15.92 -3.78
N ASP A 106 4.56 -15.44 -3.48
CA ASP A 106 5.73 -15.50 -4.34
C ASP A 106 6.98 -15.74 -3.46
N PRO A 107 7.26 -16.99 -3.05
CA PRO A 107 8.34 -17.30 -2.11
C PRO A 107 9.72 -16.78 -2.55
N GLU A 108 10.00 -16.78 -3.86
CA GLU A 108 11.26 -16.30 -4.42
C GLU A 108 11.46 -14.81 -4.12
N ASN A 109 10.40 -13.99 -4.22
CA ASN A 109 10.44 -12.54 -4.00
C ASN A 109 9.90 -12.08 -2.64
N GLU A 110 9.56 -13.03 -1.74
CA GLU A 110 8.98 -12.74 -0.43
C GLU A 110 9.75 -13.34 0.75
N VAL A 111 10.45 -14.44 0.51
CA VAL A 111 11.14 -15.23 1.54
C VAL A 111 12.63 -15.35 1.27
N GLU A 112 13.01 -15.62 0.03
CA GLU A 112 14.41 -15.82 -0.38
C GLU A 112 15.07 -14.50 -0.77
N ASP A 113 14.38 -13.74 -1.62
CA ASP A 113 14.67 -12.37 -1.99
C ASP A 113 13.52 -11.47 -1.52
N PHE A 114 13.71 -10.15 -1.60
CA PHE A 114 12.68 -9.14 -1.36
C PHE A 114 12.95 -7.88 -2.21
N PRO A 115 12.93 -8.02 -3.53
CA PRO A 115 12.92 -6.90 -4.46
C PRO A 115 11.73 -5.96 -4.17
N VAL A 116 12.03 -4.70 -3.87
CA VAL A 116 11.03 -3.62 -3.89
C VAL A 116 10.98 -2.90 -5.24
N MET A 117 11.97 -3.15 -6.09
CA MET A 117 12.06 -2.69 -7.46
C MET A 117 12.68 -3.78 -8.32
N TRP A 118 12.11 -3.99 -9.50
CA TRP A 118 12.62 -4.87 -10.53
C TRP A 118 12.60 -4.13 -11.86
N ALA A 119 13.78 -3.78 -12.37
CA ALA A 119 13.86 -2.76 -13.41
C ALA A 119 15.14 -2.86 -14.24
N ALA A 120 15.01 -3.00 -15.57
CA ALA A 120 16.11 -2.80 -16.51
C ALA A 120 16.46 -1.30 -16.64
N PRO A 121 17.67 -0.94 -17.11
CA PRO A 121 18.01 0.45 -17.41
C PRO A 121 16.98 1.12 -18.34
N GLY A 122 16.61 2.38 -18.05
CA GLY A 122 15.66 3.15 -18.86
C GLY A 122 14.18 2.83 -18.64
N THR A 123 13.84 1.88 -17.75
CA THR A 123 12.44 1.55 -17.44
C THR A 123 11.83 2.52 -16.43
N VAL A 124 10.49 2.63 -16.44
CA VAL A 124 9.70 3.54 -15.60
C VAL A 124 9.97 3.31 -14.12
N ALA A 125 10.11 2.07 -13.65
CA ALA A 125 10.41 1.81 -12.26
C ALA A 125 11.72 2.47 -11.78
N ARG A 126 12.74 2.61 -12.63
CA ARG A 126 14.01 3.27 -12.27
C ARG A 126 13.90 4.80 -12.16
N THR A 127 12.82 5.40 -12.64
CA THR A 127 12.62 6.87 -12.53
C THR A 127 11.93 7.27 -11.24
N LEU A 128 11.44 6.30 -10.45
CA LEU A 128 10.80 6.57 -9.15
C LEU A 128 11.77 7.27 -8.17
N PRO A 129 11.24 8.12 -7.28
CA PRO A 129 12.05 8.92 -6.38
C PRO A 129 12.58 8.10 -5.21
N TRP A 130 13.85 8.30 -4.85
CA TRP A 130 14.51 7.63 -3.72
C TRP A 130 13.79 7.88 -2.39
N GLN A 131 13.03 8.97 -2.29
CA GLN A 131 12.21 9.33 -1.14
C GLN A 131 11.11 8.30 -0.85
N LEU A 132 10.82 7.35 -1.75
CA LEU A 132 9.96 6.22 -1.41
C LEU A 132 10.62 5.25 -0.43
N ASP A 133 11.95 5.23 -0.34
CA ASP A 133 12.72 4.43 0.63
C ASP A 133 12.72 5.12 2.01
N PRO A 134 12.06 4.55 3.04
CA PRO A 134 12.11 5.09 4.39
C PRO A 134 13.53 5.23 4.96
N SER A 135 14.47 4.38 4.53
CA SER A 135 15.83 4.35 5.06
C SER A 135 16.73 5.48 4.53
N ARG A 136 16.33 6.18 3.46
CA ARG A 136 17.11 7.27 2.86
C ARG A 136 16.62 8.66 3.25
N ARG A 137 15.47 8.74 3.92
CA ARG A 137 14.79 9.99 4.25
C ARG A 137 15.11 10.50 5.64
N ALA A 138 15.03 11.83 5.80
CA ALA A 138 15.04 12.47 7.11
C ALA A 138 13.80 12.06 7.94
N LYS A 139 13.96 12.03 9.28
CA LYS A 139 12.86 11.74 10.20
C LYS A 139 11.72 12.76 10.03
N GLY A 140 10.49 12.28 9.96
CA GLY A 140 9.29 13.11 9.80
C GLY A 140 8.91 13.38 8.34
N TYR A 141 9.80 13.09 7.38
CA TYR A 141 9.45 13.08 5.96
C TYR A 141 8.56 11.88 5.64
N ARG A 142 7.47 12.11 4.90
CA ARG A 142 6.66 11.02 4.34
C ARG A 142 6.37 11.26 2.87
N THR A 143 5.91 10.22 2.21
CA THR A 143 5.49 10.26 0.81
C THR A 143 4.04 9.83 0.72
N ASP A 144 3.27 10.55 -0.08
CA ASP A 144 1.93 10.16 -0.47
C ASP A 144 1.92 9.80 -1.96
N ALA A 145 0.99 8.93 -2.34
CA ALA A 145 0.57 8.77 -3.72
C ALA A 145 -0.81 9.40 -3.91
N VAL A 146 -1.01 10.04 -5.05
CA VAL A 146 -2.31 10.47 -5.54
C VAL A 146 -2.60 9.74 -6.84
N VAL A 147 -3.70 8.98 -6.86
CA VAL A 147 -4.24 8.38 -8.06
C VAL A 147 -5.27 9.33 -8.62
N THR A 148 -5.05 9.81 -9.85
CA THR A 148 -6.02 10.61 -10.59
C THR A 148 -6.62 9.79 -11.73
N ASP A 149 -7.57 10.40 -12.44
CA ASP A 149 -8.10 9.87 -13.69
C ASP A 149 -7.10 9.93 -14.85
N ARG A 150 -5.95 10.63 -14.70
CA ARG A 150 -4.92 10.81 -15.75
C ARG A 150 -3.55 10.25 -15.42
N ARG A 151 -3.16 10.21 -14.14
CA ARG A 151 -1.81 9.81 -13.71
C ARG A 151 -1.76 9.27 -12.29
N LEU A 152 -0.64 8.65 -11.97
CA LEU A 152 -0.19 8.40 -10.60
C LEU A 152 0.86 9.44 -10.25
N VAL A 153 0.67 10.16 -9.14
CA VAL A 153 1.59 11.19 -8.66
C VAL A 153 2.18 10.76 -7.32
N VAL A 154 3.49 10.90 -7.14
CA VAL A 154 4.18 10.72 -5.85
C VAL A 154 4.54 12.08 -5.29
N LEU A 155 4.06 12.34 -4.09
CA LEU A 155 4.23 13.59 -3.37
C LEU A 155 5.21 13.44 -2.20
N GLY A 156 6.08 14.43 -2.02
CA GLY A 156 6.96 14.62 -0.88
C GLY A 156 6.31 15.50 0.18
N ILE A 157 6.34 15.07 1.44
CA ILE A 157 5.70 15.79 2.54
C ILE A 157 6.69 15.93 3.70
N THR A 158 7.11 17.17 3.92
CA THR A 158 8.03 17.57 4.99
C THR A 158 7.30 18.01 6.26
N SER A 159 6.10 18.56 6.12
CA SER A 159 5.22 18.94 7.23
C SER A 159 3.76 18.96 6.80
N VAL A 160 2.84 18.97 7.78
CA VAL A 160 1.39 19.05 7.49
C VAL A 160 0.95 20.41 6.96
N THR A 161 1.71 21.47 7.26
CA THR A 161 1.41 22.87 6.89
C THR A 161 2.10 23.32 5.62
N ALA A 162 3.14 22.63 5.16
CA ALA A 162 3.80 22.94 3.90
C ALA A 162 2.98 22.43 2.69
N PRO A 163 3.13 23.08 1.51
CA PRO A 163 2.77 22.48 0.24
C PRO A 163 3.51 21.15 0.04
N ALA A 164 2.89 20.23 -0.71
CA ALA A 164 3.53 18.96 -1.02
C ALA A 164 4.35 19.11 -2.32
N ASP A 165 5.54 18.53 -2.35
CA ASP A 165 6.41 18.57 -3.53
C ASP A 165 6.02 17.44 -4.50
N VAL A 166 5.85 17.73 -5.78
CA VAL A 166 5.70 16.68 -6.80
C VAL A 166 7.08 16.08 -7.05
N LEU A 167 7.28 14.83 -6.64
CA LEU A 167 8.56 14.14 -6.78
C LEU A 167 8.63 13.34 -8.08
N TRP A 168 7.49 12.83 -8.52
CA TRP A 168 7.38 11.95 -9.67
C TRP A 168 5.92 11.82 -10.12
N GLU A 169 5.75 11.57 -11.40
CA GLU A 169 4.45 11.25 -11.98
C GLU A 169 4.62 10.28 -13.13
N ALA A 170 3.59 9.45 -13.36
CA ALA A 170 3.48 8.67 -14.57
C ALA A 170 2.03 8.60 -15.03
N PRO A 171 1.80 8.64 -16.35
CA PRO A 171 0.46 8.63 -16.90
C PRO A 171 -0.18 7.25 -16.70
N ARG A 172 -1.51 7.18 -16.70
CA ARG A 172 -2.23 5.93 -16.40
C ARG A 172 -1.87 4.79 -17.36
N GLU A 173 -1.65 5.12 -18.63
CA GLU A 173 -1.26 4.15 -19.66
C GLU A 173 0.11 3.52 -19.44
N SER A 174 0.99 4.12 -18.62
CA SER A 174 2.27 3.49 -18.28
C SER A 174 2.12 2.38 -17.25
N ILE A 175 0.96 2.24 -16.60
CA ILE A 175 0.68 1.24 -15.57
C ILE A 175 -0.09 0.10 -16.22
N ALA A 176 0.52 -1.09 -16.28
CA ALA A 176 -0.11 -2.27 -16.84
C ALA A 176 -1.16 -2.86 -15.89
N ARG A 177 -0.81 -2.96 -14.59
CA ARG A 177 -1.70 -3.46 -13.53
C ARG A 177 -1.13 -3.19 -12.15
N ALA A 178 -2.00 -3.23 -11.15
CA ALA A 178 -1.65 -3.29 -9.74
C ALA A 178 -2.27 -4.54 -9.09
N GLU A 179 -1.56 -5.15 -8.15
CA GLU A 179 -2.00 -6.36 -7.43
C GLU A 179 -1.75 -6.20 -5.93
N ARG A 180 -2.67 -6.68 -5.09
CA ARG A 180 -2.44 -6.74 -3.65
C ARG A 180 -1.44 -7.86 -3.33
N ARG A 181 -0.57 -7.61 -2.35
CA ARG A 181 0.31 -8.63 -1.77
C ARG A 181 -0.05 -8.82 -0.30
N GLU A 182 -0.62 -9.97 0.02
CA GLU A 182 -1.14 -10.24 1.37
C GLU A 182 -0.06 -10.71 2.33
N TYR A 183 1.07 -11.21 1.80
CA TYR A 183 2.24 -11.55 2.57
C TYR A 183 3.00 -10.27 3.01
N ALA A 184 2.43 -9.56 3.98
CA ALA A 184 2.94 -8.31 4.53
C ALA A 184 2.44 -8.11 5.97
N GLU A 185 3.16 -7.32 6.79
CA GLU A 185 2.82 -7.11 8.21
C GLU A 185 1.38 -6.65 8.45
N THR A 186 0.92 -5.73 7.60
CA THR A 186 -0.39 -5.09 7.70
C THR A 186 -1.29 -5.39 6.50
N LYS A 187 -0.93 -6.40 5.69
CA LYS A 187 -1.56 -6.73 4.40
C LYS A 187 -1.73 -5.50 3.47
N ALA A 188 -0.85 -4.52 3.65
CA ALA A 188 -0.90 -3.22 3.00
C ALA A 188 0.03 -3.11 1.78
N ASP A 189 0.67 -4.22 1.41
CA ASP A 189 1.58 -4.23 0.27
C ASP A 189 0.82 -4.39 -1.04
N LEU A 190 1.35 -3.78 -2.09
CA LEU A 190 0.84 -3.88 -3.45
C LEU A 190 2.02 -3.89 -4.44
N LEU A 191 1.85 -4.59 -5.54
CA LEU A 191 2.78 -4.62 -6.66
C LEU A 191 2.20 -3.76 -7.78
N ILE A 192 2.95 -2.77 -8.26
CA ILE A 192 2.60 -2.02 -9.47
C ILE A 192 3.51 -2.52 -10.59
N THR A 193 2.90 -3.05 -11.65
CA THR A 193 3.59 -3.45 -12.88
C THR A 193 3.38 -2.38 -13.93
N PHE A 194 4.46 -1.89 -14.53
CA PHE A 194 4.44 -0.91 -15.60
C PHE A 194 4.35 -1.59 -16.98
N ALA A 195 3.95 -0.83 -18.00
CA ALA A 195 3.78 -1.31 -19.38
C ALA A 195 5.08 -1.81 -20.02
N ASP A 196 6.24 -1.35 -19.55
CA ASP A 196 7.56 -1.80 -19.98
C ASP A 196 8.04 -3.10 -19.27
N GLY A 197 7.19 -3.70 -18.43
CA GLY A 197 7.48 -4.93 -17.69
C GLY A 197 8.28 -4.71 -16.39
N SER A 198 8.74 -3.49 -16.11
CA SER A 198 9.30 -3.16 -14.81
C SER A 198 8.22 -3.12 -13.74
N TRP A 199 8.59 -3.34 -12.48
CA TRP A 199 7.63 -3.30 -11.38
C TRP A 199 8.23 -2.84 -10.07
N VAL A 200 7.35 -2.45 -9.16
CA VAL A 200 7.71 -2.04 -7.80
C VAL A 200 6.74 -2.59 -6.77
N ARG A 201 7.28 -2.97 -5.60
CA ARG A 201 6.50 -3.38 -4.43
C ARG A 201 6.43 -2.22 -3.44
N MET A 202 5.22 -1.77 -3.19
CA MET A 202 4.91 -0.62 -2.34
C MET A 202 4.07 -1.04 -1.15
N SER A 203 4.04 -0.21 -0.12
CA SER A 203 3.17 -0.34 1.05
C SER A 203 2.31 0.93 1.19
N ALA A 204 0.99 0.74 1.28
CA ALA A 204 -0.01 1.81 1.40
C ALA A 204 -0.45 2.10 2.85
N GLY A 205 0.30 1.57 3.83
CA GLY A 205 0.06 1.75 5.27
C GLY A 205 -1.06 0.90 5.86
N SER A 206 -2.15 0.66 5.13
CA SER A 206 -3.25 -0.24 5.52
C SER A 206 -3.72 -1.12 4.36
N ALA A 207 -4.33 -2.26 4.69
CA ALA A 207 -4.92 -3.17 3.71
C ALA A 207 -6.01 -2.51 2.85
N ASP A 208 -6.85 -1.68 3.46
CA ASP A 208 -7.93 -0.94 2.79
C ASP A 208 -7.37 0.08 1.78
N ASN A 209 -6.32 0.81 2.17
CA ASN A 209 -5.65 1.73 1.27
C ASN A 209 -4.99 1.00 0.09
N ALA A 210 -4.37 -0.15 0.34
CA ALA A 210 -3.78 -0.97 -0.72
C ALA A 210 -4.85 -1.44 -1.72
N ALA A 211 -6.01 -1.88 -1.22
CA ALA A 211 -7.15 -2.25 -2.05
C ALA A 211 -7.66 -1.07 -2.88
N LYS A 212 -7.86 0.10 -2.28
CA LYS A 212 -8.30 1.31 -2.99
C LYS A 212 -7.31 1.73 -4.08
N VAL A 213 -6.00 1.72 -3.80
CA VAL A 213 -4.96 2.00 -4.82
C VAL A 213 -5.09 1.01 -5.98
N VAL A 214 -5.16 -0.30 -5.69
CA VAL A 214 -5.28 -1.34 -6.72
C VAL A 214 -6.55 -1.17 -7.56
N GLN A 215 -7.69 -0.91 -6.91
CA GLN A 215 -8.98 -0.68 -7.58
C GLN A 215 -8.91 0.51 -8.54
N HIS A 216 -8.40 1.65 -8.05
CA HIS A 216 -8.30 2.85 -8.87
C HIS A 216 -7.28 2.66 -10.00
N LEU A 217 -6.12 2.04 -9.76
CA LEU A 217 -5.09 1.80 -10.79
C LEU A 217 -5.52 0.79 -11.87
N ASN A 218 -6.33 -0.21 -11.52
CA ASN A 218 -6.87 -1.16 -12.48
C ASN A 218 -8.15 -0.68 -13.17
N GLY A 219 -8.71 0.46 -12.75
CA GLY A 219 -9.97 0.98 -13.29
C GLY A 219 -11.19 0.10 -12.97
N THR A 220 -11.10 -0.74 -11.93
CA THR A 220 -12.22 -1.61 -11.52
C THR A 220 -13.30 -0.85 -10.75
N VAL A 221 -12.99 0.36 -10.30
CA VAL A 221 -13.94 1.29 -9.68
C VAL A 221 -14.06 2.55 -10.53
N ARG A 222 -15.29 3.07 -10.64
CA ARG A 222 -15.60 4.27 -11.40
C ARG A 222 -16.15 5.36 -10.50
N THR A 223 -15.62 6.57 -10.60
CA THR A 223 -16.17 7.73 -9.87
C THR A 223 -17.49 8.18 -10.50
N LEU A 224 -18.45 8.55 -9.65
CA LEU A 224 -19.68 9.21 -10.09
C LEU A 224 -19.65 10.70 -9.75
N THR A 225 -20.35 11.47 -10.56
CA THR A 225 -20.79 12.84 -10.24
C THR A 225 -22.22 12.81 -9.70
N ASP A 226 -22.64 13.88 -9.00
CA ASP A 226 -23.98 13.97 -8.39
C ASP A 226 -25.14 13.77 -9.38
N ASP A 227 -24.97 14.23 -10.63
CA ASP A 227 -25.95 14.09 -11.71
C ASP A 227 -26.11 12.64 -12.20
N GLN A 228 -25.12 11.79 -11.93
CA GLN A 228 -25.14 10.37 -12.30
C GLN A 228 -25.80 9.49 -11.24
N LEU A 229 -26.13 10.02 -10.06
CA LEU A 229 -26.87 9.28 -9.03
C LEU A 229 -28.34 9.10 -9.44
N THR A 230 -28.96 8.01 -9.01
CA THR A 230 -30.41 7.82 -9.13
C THR A 230 -31.17 8.74 -8.15
N GLY A 231 -32.49 8.86 -8.31
CA GLY A 231 -33.32 9.63 -7.38
C GLY A 231 -33.20 9.13 -5.93
N GLY A 232 -33.34 7.81 -5.72
CA GLY A 232 -33.22 7.19 -4.40
C GLY A 232 -31.82 7.32 -3.79
N GLN A 233 -30.78 7.24 -4.62
CA GLN A 233 -29.40 7.48 -4.19
C GLN A 233 -29.19 8.93 -3.72
N ARG A 234 -29.69 9.93 -4.46
CA ARG A 234 -29.61 11.34 -4.05
C ARG A 234 -30.30 11.59 -2.71
N GLU A 235 -31.49 11.01 -2.50
CA GLU A 235 -32.21 11.13 -1.23
C GLU A 235 -31.45 10.47 -0.07
N ARG A 236 -30.80 9.32 -0.31
CA ARG A 236 -29.97 8.66 0.70
C ARG A 236 -28.72 9.48 1.02
N VAL A 237 -28.05 10.05 0.02
CA VAL A 237 -26.88 10.93 0.19
C VAL A 237 -27.26 12.19 0.96
N ALA A 238 -28.38 12.83 0.64
CA ALA A 238 -28.84 14.02 1.35
C ALA A 238 -29.05 13.76 2.84
N ARG A 239 -29.64 12.61 3.20
CA ARG A 239 -29.77 12.18 4.61
C ARG A 239 -28.42 11.92 5.26
N PHE A 240 -27.53 11.21 4.57
CA PHE A 240 -26.18 10.94 5.07
C PHE A 240 -25.41 12.23 5.35
N VAL A 241 -25.41 13.19 4.41
CA VAL A 241 -24.74 14.48 4.59
C VAL A 241 -25.35 15.30 5.73
N ALA A 242 -26.68 15.24 5.91
CA ALA A 242 -27.34 15.93 7.02
C ALA A 242 -26.98 15.38 8.41
N GLU A 243 -26.51 14.13 8.49
CA GLU A 243 -26.02 13.50 9.74
C GLU A 243 -24.56 13.85 10.03
N LEU A 244 -23.81 14.40 9.06
CA LEU A 244 -22.41 14.76 9.23
C LEU A 244 -22.24 16.14 9.89
N PRO A 245 -21.10 16.38 10.55
CA PRO A 245 -20.75 17.71 11.05
C PRO A 245 -20.71 18.78 9.92
N PRO A 246 -21.03 20.05 10.21
CA PRO A 246 -21.09 21.11 9.19
C PRO A 246 -19.76 21.39 8.46
N ASN A 247 -18.64 20.94 9.01
CA ASN A 247 -17.31 21.06 8.43
C ASN A 247 -16.88 19.82 7.63
N ALA A 248 -17.80 18.89 7.37
CA ALA A 248 -17.56 17.77 6.47
C ALA A 248 -17.28 18.27 5.05
N GLU A 249 -16.35 17.63 4.37
CA GLU A 249 -16.12 17.84 2.94
C GLU A 249 -17.26 17.24 2.11
N ALA A 250 -17.40 17.72 0.88
CA ALA A 250 -18.35 17.15 -0.07
C ALA A 250 -18.09 15.64 -0.26
N PRO A 251 -19.13 14.80 -0.30
CA PRO A 251 -18.96 13.36 -0.46
C PRO A 251 -18.39 13.02 -1.85
N ALA A 252 -17.55 11.99 -1.88
CA ALA A 252 -17.09 11.36 -3.11
C ALA A 252 -17.89 10.07 -3.37
N PHE A 253 -18.18 9.80 -4.64
CA PHE A 253 -19.00 8.67 -5.05
C PHE A 253 -18.18 7.70 -5.90
N THR A 254 -18.25 6.42 -5.59
CA THR A 254 -17.54 5.37 -6.32
C THR A 254 -18.47 4.19 -6.58
N VAL A 255 -18.57 3.74 -7.84
CA VAL A 255 -19.21 2.48 -8.20
C VAL A 255 -18.20 1.35 -8.03
N LEU A 256 -18.55 0.39 -7.19
CA LEU A 256 -17.80 -0.85 -6.98
C LEU A 256 -18.10 -1.85 -8.12
N PRO A 257 -17.24 -2.87 -8.35
CA PRO A 257 -17.47 -3.88 -9.39
C PRO A 257 -18.86 -4.53 -9.39
N SER A 258 -19.49 -4.68 -8.22
CA SER A 258 -20.84 -5.22 -8.08
C SER A 258 -21.97 -4.28 -8.52
N GLY A 259 -21.67 -3.02 -8.84
CA GLY A 259 -22.64 -1.95 -9.10
C GLY A 259 -23.08 -1.18 -7.84
N ILE A 260 -22.63 -1.57 -6.65
CA ILE A 260 -22.89 -0.85 -5.41
C ILE A 260 -22.20 0.52 -5.46
N VAL A 261 -22.92 1.56 -5.02
CA VAL A 261 -22.36 2.90 -4.85
C VAL A 261 -21.83 3.05 -3.43
N ARG A 262 -20.53 3.28 -3.32
CA ARG A 262 -19.85 3.73 -2.11
C ARG A 262 -19.84 5.25 -2.07
N VAL A 263 -20.30 5.80 -0.95
CA VAL A 263 -20.24 7.24 -0.65
C VAL A 263 -19.27 7.42 0.50
N GLU A 264 -18.24 8.24 0.31
CA GLU A 264 -17.27 8.58 1.36
C GLU A 264 -17.28 10.09 1.60
N ALA A 265 -17.44 10.49 2.86
CA ALA A 265 -17.28 11.88 3.28
C ALA A 265 -16.18 11.96 4.34
N ARG A 266 -15.38 13.03 4.26
CA ARG A 266 -14.28 13.27 5.19
C ARG A 266 -14.63 14.40 6.14
N VAL A 267 -14.45 14.16 7.42
CA VAL A 267 -14.68 15.15 8.49
C VAL A 267 -13.32 15.45 9.14
N PRO A 268 -12.90 16.71 9.23
CA PRO A 268 -11.68 17.07 9.94
C PRO A 268 -11.69 16.53 11.39
N ALA A 269 -10.71 15.70 11.73
CA ALA A 269 -10.60 15.07 13.04
C ALA A 269 -10.18 16.10 14.10
N LYS A 270 -10.74 15.98 15.31
CA LYS A 270 -10.39 16.88 16.43
C LYS A 270 -8.95 16.71 16.92
N LEU A 271 -8.32 15.56 16.63
CA LEU A 271 -6.99 15.18 17.14
C LEU A 271 -5.81 15.90 16.47
N GLY A 272 -6.01 16.67 15.39
CA GLY A 272 -4.94 17.46 14.79
C GLY A 272 -5.25 18.00 13.41
N LYS A 273 -4.58 19.10 13.04
CA LYS A 273 -4.73 19.72 11.71
C LYS A 273 -4.31 18.75 10.60
N GLY A 274 -5.20 18.55 9.62
CA GLY A 274 -4.97 17.68 8.46
C GLY A 274 -5.20 16.19 8.71
N LEU A 275 -5.76 15.83 9.87
CA LEU A 275 -6.31 14.49 10.11
C LEU A 275 -7.81 14.51 9.80
N PHE A 276 -8.32 13.42 9.25
CA PHE A 276 -9.73 13.29 8.87
C PHE A 276 -10.30 11.96 9.36
N GLU A 277 -11.53 11.99 9.83
CA GLU A 277 -12.40 10.84 10.04
C GLU A 277 -13.16 10.59 8.73
N THR A 278 -13.16 9.35 8.25
CA THR A 278 -13.88 8.97 7.03
C THR A 278 -15.19 8.30 7.41
N HIS A 279 -16.30 8.85 6.92
CA HIS A 279 -17.63 8.28 7.06
C HIS A 279 -18.03 7.67 5.73
N THR A 280 -18.52 6.43 5.76
CA THR A 280 -18.84 5.68 4.55
C THR A 280 -20.23 5.08 4.64
N ILE A 281 -20.99 5.16 3.55
CA ILE A 281 -22.19 4.35 3.34
C ILE A 281 -22.07 3.59 2.01
N LEU A 282 -22.76 2.46 1.94
CA LEU A 282 -22.90 1.64 0.74
C LEU A 282 -24.38 1.54 0.39
N MET A 283 -24.71 1.74 -0.88
CA MET A 283 -26.10 1.71 -1.34
C MET A 283 -26.24 1.07 -2.72
N ASP A 284 -27.40 0.47 -2.97
CA ASP A 284 -27.78 -0.04 -4.29
C ASP A 284 -28.31 1.07 -5.23
N ASP A 285 -28.86 0.69 -6.37
CA ASP A 285 -29.46 1.58 -7.36
C ASP A 285 -30.73 2.29 -6.86
N ALA A 286 -31.44 1.69 -5.91
CA ALA A 286 -32.60 2.28 -5.24
C ALA A 286 -32.22 3.20 -4.07
N GLY A 287 -30.94 3.25 -3.66
CA GLY A 287 -30.47 4.01 -2.51
C GLY A 287 -30.70 3.30 -1.16
N ALA A 288 -31.04 2.00 -1.18
CA ALA A 288 -31.15 1.18 0.02
C ALA A 288 -29.76 0.72 0.50
N PRO A 289 -29.55 0.50 1.81
CA PRO A 289 -28.28 0.01 2.32
C PRO A 289 -27.88 -1.32 1.67
N ALA A 290 -26.64 -1.38 1.16
CA ALA A 290 -26.09 -2.57 0.52
C ALA A 290 -24.86 -3.08 1.25
N ALA A 291 -24.65 -4.40 1.25
CA ALA A 291 -23.42 -5.01 1.75
C ALA A 291 -22.44 -5.24 0.59
N PRO A 292 -21.13 -5.05 0.79
CA PRO A 292 -20.14 -5.30 -0.26
C PRO A 292 -20.14 -6.77 -0.67
N ARG A 293 -19.92 -7.04 -1.96
CA ARG A 293 -19.83 -8.39 -2.52
C ARG A 293 -18.37 -8.82 -2.69
N PRO A 294 -18.08 -10.12 -2.86
CA PRO A 294 -16.72 -10.57 -3.20
C PRO A 294 -16.17 -9.81 -4.42
N GLY A 295 -15.00 -9.19 -4.26
CA GLY A 295 -14.37 -8.35 -5.30
C GLY A 295 -14.60 -6.83 -5.14
N ASP A 296 -15.47 -6.39 -4.23
CA ASP A 296 -15.71 -4.96 -3.98
C ASP A 296 -14.69 -4.29 -3.04
N LEU A 297 -13.96 -5.08 -2.23
CA LEU A 297 -13.01 -4.63 -1.19
C LEU A 297 -11.76 -5.53 -1.16
#